data_AF-A0A239DK73-F1
#
_entry.id   AF-A0A239DK73-F1
#
_cell.length_a   1.000
_cell.length_b   1.000
_cell.length_c   1.000
_cell.angle_alpha   90.00
_cell.angle_beta   90.00
_cell.angle_gamma   90.00
#
_symmetry.space_group_name_H-M   'P 1'
#
loop_
_entity.id
_entity.type
_entity.pdbx_description
1 polymer ?
#
loop_
_entity_poly.entity_id
_entity_poly.type
_entity_poly.pdbx_seq_one_letter_code
_entity_poly.pdbx_strand_id
1 'polypeptide(L)' 'MRWELLATDHGTRLTLRHTVEDREWMPKVAAGRHLCLVVTEHLLDGHAIDPIRGEDARDYGWEELHEAYAEKLTPGPGR' A
#
# COMPACT_ATOMS: atom_id res chain seq x y z
N MET A 1 5.89 -6.14 11.73
CA MET A 1 5.64 -4.89 10.96
C MET A 1 6.46 -3.78 11.61
N ARG A 2 7.08 -2.89 10.83
CA ARG A 2 7.88 -1.76 11.35
C ARG A 2 7.62 -0.50 10.53
N TRP A 3 7.42 0.61 11.22
CA TRP A 3 7.29 1.93 10.64
C TRP A 3 8.50 2.79 11.00
N GLU A 4 8.98 3.56 10.04
CA GLU A 4 10.04 4.56 10.25
C GLU A 4 9.64 5.86 9.58
N LEU A 5 9.84 6.95 10.31
CA LEU A 5 9.59 8.30 9.85
C LEU A 5 10.94 9.03 9.82
N LEU A 6 11.24 9.63 8.69
CA LEU A 6 12.41 10.49 8.52
C LEU A 6 11.93 11.86 8.05
N ALA A 7 12.25 12.91 8.80
CA ALA A 7 12.01 14.27 8.35
C ALA A 7 12.87 14.58 7.11
N THR A 8 12.31 15.27 6.14
CA THR A 8 12.99 15.80 4.95
C THR A 8 12.76 17.30 4.88
N ASP A 9 13.52 18.00 4.03
CA ASP A 9 13.38 19.46 3.84
C ASP A 9 11.97 19.87 3.35
N HIS A 10 11.20 18.92 2.81
CA HIS A 10 9.89 19.16 2.21
C HIS A 10 8.77 18.31 2.82
N GLY A 11 9.02 17.59 3.92
CA GLY A 11 7.98 16.77 4.54
C GLY A 11 8.53 15.60 5.35
N THR A 12 7.87 14.44 5.26
CA THR A 12 8.25 13.24 5.99
C THR A 12 8.24 12.03 5.07
N ARG A 13 9.36 11.30 5.04
CA ARG A 13 9.43 10.00 4.38
C ARG A 13 8.99 8.91 5.35
N LEU A 14 7.89 8.25 5.01
CA LEU A 14 7.39 7.07 5.71
C LEU A 14 7.92 5.79 5.06
N THR A 15 8.55 4.94 5.85
CA THR A 15 8.96 3.59 5.43
C THR A 15 8.20 2.55 6.21
N LEU A 16 7.37 1.77 5.51
CA LEU A 16 6.69 0.59 6.05
C LEU A 16 7.45 -0.67 5.66
N ARG A 17 7.89 -1.45 6.65
CA ARG A 17 8.45 -2.79 6.43
C ARG A 17 7.54 -3.86 7.01
N HIS A 18 7.27 -4.87 6.20
CA HIS A 18 6.46 -5.99 6.59
C HIS A 18 6.95 -7.27 5.93
N THR A 19 7.13 -8.30 6.73
CA THR A 19 7.35 -9.66 6.26
C THR A 19 5.97 -10.31 6.07
N VAL A 20 5.72 -10.86 4.90
CA VAL A 20 4.54 -11.68 4.62
C VAL A 20 5.02 -13.12 4.53
N GLU A 21 4.34 -14.04 5.21
CA GLU A 21 4.73 -15.46 5.25
C GLU A 21 4.45 -16.15 3.92
N ASP A 22 3.28 -15.89 3.35
CA ASP A 22 2.86 -16.44 2.07
C ASP A 22 3.00 -15.39 0.96
N ARG A 23 3.84 -15.70 -0.03
CA ARG A 23 4.09 -14.83 -1.18
C ARG A 23 2.86 -14.61 -2.04
N GLU A 24 1.94 -15.56 -2.10
CA GLU A 24 0.71 -15.43 -2.88
C GLU A 24 -0.19 -14.30 -2.34
N TRP A 25 -0.06 -13.99 -1.05
CA TRP A 25 -0.80 -12.89 -0.41
C TRP A 25 -0.13 -11.53 -0.61
N MET A 26 1.12 -11.47 -1.10
CA MET A 26 1.85 -10.22 -1.19
C MET A 26 1.16 -9.17 -2.07
N PRO A 27 0.65 -9.50 -3.28
CA PRO A 27 -0.05 -8.52 -4.11
C PRO A 27 -1.32 -7.99 -3.43
N LYS A 28 -2.10 -8.90 -2.84
CA LYS A 28 -3.34 -8.56 -2.11
C LYS A 28 -3.08 -7.61 -0.94
N VAL A 29 -2.06 -7.92 -0.13
CA VAL A 29 -1.67 -7.10 1.03
C VAL A 29 -1.08 -5.76 0.59
N ALA A 30 -0.29 -5.74 -0.49
CA ALA A 30 0.30 -4.52 -1.02
C ALA A 30 -0.78 -3.55 -1.55
N ALA A 31 -1.75 -4.05 -2.32
CA ALA A 31 -2.87 -3.26 -2.83
C ALA A 31 -3.70 -2.65 -1.68
N GLY A 32 -4.09 -3.44 -0.68
CA GLY A 32 -4.83 -2.91 0.48
C GLY A 32 -4.06 -1.85 1.25
N ARG A 33 -2.76 -2.05 1.46
CA ARG A 33 -1.91 -1.05 2.13
C ARG A 33 -1.74 0.22 1.32
N HIS A 34 -1.66 0.11 0.00
CA HIS A 34 -1.58 1.26 -0.89
C HIS A 34 -2.79 2.17 -0.65
N LEU A 35 -4.00 1.62 -0.61
CA LEU A 35 -5.22 2.40 -0.35
C LEU A 35 -5.23 3.01 1.06
N CYS A 36 -4.75 2.29 2.08
CA CYS A 36 -4.60 2.87 3.42
C CYS A 36 -3.64 4.09 3.42
N LEU A 37 -2.58 4.06 2.60
CA LEU A 37 -1.65 5.18 2.48
C LEU A 37 -2.29 6.38 1.78
N VAL A 38 -3.16 6.17 0.79
CA VAL A 38 -3.96 7.24 0.16
C VAL A 38 -4.86 7.93 1.19
N VAL A 39 -5.61 7.16 2.00
CA VAL A 39 -6.43 7.73 3.09
C VAL A 39 -5.56 8.51 4.09
N THR A 40 -4.37 7.99 4.41
CA THR A 40 -3.43 8.64 5.33
C THR A 40 -2.92 9.96 4.78
N GLU A 41 -2.58 10.02 3.49
CA GLU A 41 -2.15 11.25 2.81
C GLU A 41 -3.24 12.32 2.88
N HIS A 42 -4.48 11.98 2.51
CA HIS A 42 -5.63 12.88 2.63
C HIS A 42 -5.85 13.40 4.06
N LEU A 43 -5.71 12.52 5.07
CA LEU A 43 -5.82 12.91 6.47
C LEU A 43 -4.71 13.91 6.87
N LEU A 44 -3.47 13.67 6.44
CA LEU A 44 -2.33 14.54 6.75
C LEU A 44 -2.43 15.90 6.04
N ASP A 45 -3.04 15.93 4.86
CA ASP A 45 -3.32 17.16 4.11
C ASP A 45 -4.55 17.93 4.63
N GLY A 46 -5.21 17.44 5.69
CA GLY A 46 -6.39 18.07 6.29
C GLY A 46 -7.69 17.82 5.53
N HIS A 47 -7.70 16.90 4.57
CA HIS A 47 -8.85 16.53 3.73
C HIS A 47 -9.33 15.11 4.07
N ALA A 48 -9.65 14.86 5.35
CA ALA A 48 -10.02 13.52 5.81
C ALA A 48 -11.16 12.92 4.96
N ILE A 49 -10.95 11.69 4.48
CA ILE A 49 -11.94 10.89 3.74
C ILE A 49 -12.31 9.64 4.53
N ASP A 50 -13.43 9.02 4.16
CA ASP A 50 -13.83 7.75 4.75
C ASP A 50 -12.82 6.63 4.46
N PRO A 51 -12.65 5.66 5.37
CA PRO A 51 -11.75 4.53 5.16
C PRO A 51 -12.16 3.68 3.95
N ILE A 52 -11.22 3.46 3.04
CA ILE A 52 -11.38 2.54 1.91
C ILE A 52 -11.07 1.11 2.38
N ARG A 53 -12.07 0.23 2.42
CA ARG A 53 -11.95 -1.12 3.00
C ARG A 53 -12.95 -2.12 2.43
N GLY A 54 -12.68 -3.41 2.60
CA GLY A 54 -13.63 -4.47 2.21
C GLY A 54 -13.91 -4.45 0.71
N GLU A 55 -15.17 -4.73 0.33
CA GLU A 55 -15.60 -4.69 -1.07
C GLU A 55 -15.56 -3.27 -1.65
N ASP A 56 -15.78 -2.23 -0.84
CA ASP A 56 -15.73 -0.83 -1.29
C ASP A 56 -14.37 -0.48 -1.89
N ALA A 57 -13.29 -1.19 -1.51
CA ALA A 57 -11.96 -0.98 -2.07
C ALA A 57 -11.92 -1.15 -3.61
N ARG A 58 -12.80 -1.96 -4.18
CA ARG A 58 -12.90 -2.16 -5.64
C ARG A 58 -13.24 -0.86 -6.37
N ASP A 59 -14.07 -0.01 -5.76
CA ASP A 59 -14.44 1.29 -6.32
C ASP A 59 -13.26 2.29 -6.34
N TYR A 60 -12.16 1.95 -5.66
CA TYR A 60 -10.94 2.75 -5.57
C TYR A 60 -9.74 2.08 -6.27
N GLY A 61 -10.00 1.22 -7.26
CA GLY A 61 -8.98 0.65 -8.13
C GLY A 61 -8.15 -0.47 -7.49
N TRP A 62 -8.74 -1.19 -6.53
CA TRP A 62 -8.04 -2.27 -5.84
C TRP A 62 -7.61 -3.40 -6.77
N GLU A 63 -8.41 -3.73 -7.80
CA GLU A 63 -8.12 -4.81 -8.75
C GLU A 63 -6.87 -4.50 -9.58
N GLU A 64 -6.78 -3.28 -10.11
CA GLU A 64 -5.66 -2.80 -10.91
C GLU A 64 -4.39 -2.71 -10.06
N LEU A 65 -4.51 -2.26 -8.80
CA LEU A 65 -3.39 -2.26 -7.86
C LEU A 65 -2.91 -3.69 -7.57
N HIS A 66 -3.84 -4.62 -7.35
CA HIS A 66 -3.53 -6.02 -7.10
C HIS A 66 -2.77 -6.62 -8.28
N GLU A 67 -3.25 -6.43 -9.51
CA GLU A 67 -2.58 -6.91 -10.72
C GLU A 67 -1.19 -6.29 -10.89
N ALA A 68 -1.07 -4.97 -10.73
CA ALA A 68 0.22 -4.28 -10.83
C ALA A 68 1.24 -4.73 -9.78
N TYR A 69 0.79 -5.09 -8.57
CA TYR A 69 1.67 -5.67 -7.56
C TYR A 69 1.97 -7.15 -7.85
N ALA A 70 1.04 -7.91 -8.43
CA ALA A 70 1.30 -9.27 -8.85
C ALA A 70 2.45 -9.28 -9.87
N GLU A 71 2.38 -8.46 -10.91
CA GLU A 71 3.46 -8.33 -11.90
C GLU A 71 4.82 -7.99 -11.29
N LYS A 72 4.85 -7.07 -10.31
CA LYS A 72 6.10 -6.61 -9.68
C LYS A 72 6.68 -7.58 -8.67
N LEU A 73 5.84 -8.39 -8.02
CA LEU A 73 6.21 -9.26 -6.91
C LEU A 73 6.27 -10.73 -7.31
N THR A 74 5.75 -11.09 -8.49
CA THR A 74 6.06 -12.36 -9.14
C THR A 74 7.54 -12.37 -9.50
N PRO A 75 8.33 -13.35 -9.01
CA PRO A 75 9.71 -13.46 -9.43
C PRO A 75 9.73 -13.73 -10.94
N GLY A 76 10.47 -12.93 -11.70
CA GLY A 76 10.92 -13.35 -13.02
C GLY A 76 11.72 -14.66 -12.91
N PRO A 77 11.82 -15.46 -13.99
CA PRO A 77 12.55 -16.72 -13.94
C PRO A 77 14.00 -16.46 -13.50
N GLY A 78 14.32 -16.84 -12.26
CA GLY A 78 15.66 -16.93 -11.66
C GLY A 78 16.59 -15.72 -11.87
N ARG A 79 16.82 -14.95 -10.80
CA ARG A 79 18.11 -14.28 -10.60
C ARG A 79 18.65 -14.57 -9.22
#